data_AF-A0A2I0CTY5-F1
#
_entry.id   AF-A0A2I0CTY5-F1
#
_cell.length_a   1.000
_cell.length_b   1.000
_cell.length_c   1.000
_cell.angle_alpha   90.00
_cell.angle_beta   90.00
_cell.angle_gamma   90.00
#
_symmetry.space_group_name_H-M   'P 1'
#
loop_
_entity.id
_entity.type
_entity.pdbx_description
1 polymer ?
#
loop_
_entity_poly.entity_id
_entity_poly.type
_entity_poly.pdbx_seq_one_letter_code
_entity_poly.pdbx_strand_id
1 'polypeptide(L)'
;MRRFALWLALLLLAFAILGYAYWTQQRTASYQLSDLRLHILTSAQPAPFLLDLQPRLYSSDYRDLATLHGKLAGLLRQAQEAQLMSSDNLLVLPEHIASWLFLQEEKPQLYAAQQLSEALPLLGLSHPLLWLQGKLQGEQLPQQLIRHKAQRLADDYLWLCRQLASEFQVSLLAGSLLLPAAEYRDGRLHTDGRGAWQQVGLACAADGTLLLPPQQQPWDAHTPPGQLQAQMLRQLGHTAAISLEQASLPWPLPGSQHSNSRPAVSQLQAHPLQP
;
A
#
# COMPACT_ATOMS: atom_id res chain seq x y z
N MET A 1 8.01 -52.78 19.04
CA MET A 1 7.87 -52.20 17.69
C MET A 1 6.98 -50.95 17.67
N ARG A 2 5.72 -50.97 18.13
CA ARG A 2 4.83 -49.78 18.14
C ARG A 2 5.39 -48.52 18.84
N ARG A 3 6.05 -48.67 19.99
CA ARG A 3 6.65 -47.54 20.72
C ARG A 3 7.82 -46.90 19.97
N PHE A 4 8.64 -47.72 19.30
CA PHE A 4 9.72 -47.25 18.43
C PHE A 4 9.19 -46.52 17.19
N ALA A 5 8.12 -47.04 16.57
CA ALA A 5 7.47 -46.37 15.46
C ALA A 5 6.86 -45.01 15.86
N LEU A 6 6.28 -44.91 17.07
CA LEU A 6 5.78 -43.64 17.62
C LEU A 6 6.91 -42.63 17.89
N TRP A 7 8.03 -43.07 18.46
CA TRP A 7 9.19 -42.20 18.67
C TRP A 7 9.81 -41.73 17.35
N LEU A 8 9.91 -42.61 16.35
CA LEU A 8 10.38 -42.24 15.01
C LEU A 8 9.45 -41.21 14.35
N ALA A 9 8.13 -41.42 14.45
CA ALA A 9 7.14 -40.48 13.92
C ALA A 9 7.19 -39.11 14.61
N LEU A 10 7.34 -39.07 15.94
CA LEU A 10 7.53 -37.82 16.70
C LEU A 10 8.81 -37.09 16.31
N LEU A 11 9.91 -37.82 16.08
CA LEU A 11 11.19 -37.23 15.69
C LEU A 11 11.11 -36.66 14.27
N LEU A 12 10.48 -37.35 13.33
CA LEU A 12 10.21 -36.84 11.98
C LEU A 12 9.31 -35.60 12.01
N LEU A 13 8.27 -35.59 12.86
CA LEU A 13 7.41 -34.42 13.05
C LEU A 13 8.20 -33.23 13.60
N ALA A 14 9.03 -33.45 14.63
CA ALA A 14 9.86 -32.40 15.21
C ALA A 14 10.86 -31.84 14.20
N PHE A 15 11.49 -32.70 13.38
CA PHE A 15 12.41 -32.27 12.33
C PHE A 15 11.67 -31.48 11.23
N ALA A 16 10.46 -31.90 10.84
CA ALA A 16 9.63 -31.16 9.91
C ALA A 16 9.23 -29.78 10.47
N ILE A 17 8.89 -29.69 11.76
CA ILE A 17 8.56 -28.41 12.43
C ILE A 17 9.79 -27.50 12.47
N LEU A 18 10.96 -28.02 12.84
CA LEU A 18 12.20 -27.24 12.89
C LEU A 18 12.65 -26.80 11.49
N GLY A 19 12.56 -27.68 10.49
CA GLY A 19 12.84 -27.34 9.10
C GLY A 19 11.88 -26.30 8.54
N TYR A 20 10.60 -26.39 8.90
CA TYR A 20 9.60 -25.40 8.56
C TYR A 20 9.87 -24.06 9.27
N ALA A 21 10.19 -24.07 10.57
CA ALA A 21 10.56 -22.86 11.32
C ALA A 21 11.80 -22.19 10.71
N TYR A 22 12.81 -22.98 10.34
CA TYR A 22 14.01 -22.48 9.66
C TYR A 22 13.69 -21.89 8.28
N TRP A 23 12.85 -22.56 7.49
CA TRP A 23 12.37 -22.03 6.21
C TRP A 23 11.54 -20.74 6.37
N THR A 24 10.76 -20.60 7.46
CA THR A 24 10.04 -19.34 7.75
C THR A 24 10.96 -18.18 8.11
N GLN A 25 12.18 -18.46 8.60
CA GLN A 25 13.19 -17.44 8.92
C GLN A 25 14.00 -17.00 7.69
N GLN A 26 14.09 -17.83 6.64
CA GLN A 26 14.80 -17.47 5.42
C GLN A 26 14.01 -16.47 4.57
N ARG A 27 14.34 -15.19 4.69
CA ARG A 27 13.82 -14.09 3.87
C ARG A 27 14.98 -13.49 3.08
N THR A 28 15.20 -13.94 1.84
CA THR A 28 16.24 -13.39 0.96
C THR A 28 15.67 -12.29 0.05
N ALA A 29 16.41 -11.22 -0.19
CA ALA A 29 15.98 -10.11 -1.05
C ALA A 29 16.38 -10.39 -2.52
N SER A 30 15.42 -10.35 -3.44
CA SER A 30 15.69 -10.39 -4.90
C SER A 30 15.43 -9.02 -5.52
N TYR A 31 16.42 -8.42 -6.16
CA TYR A 31 16.30 -7.09 -6.77
C TYR A 31 15.53 -7.18 -8.10
N GLN A 32 14.39 -6.49 -8.20
CA GLN A 32 13.68 -6.27 -9.45
C GLN A 32 13.67 -4.78 -9.76
N LEU A 33 14.14 -4.42 -10.94
CA LEU A 33 14.18 -3.05 -11.43
C LEU A 33 12.76 -2.64 -11.82
N SER A 34 12.18 -1.75 -11.02
CA SER A 34 10.87 -1.15 -11.29
C SER A 34 10.98 -0.12 -12.41
N ASP A 35 10.14 -0.26 -13.44
CA ASP A 35 10.03 0.71 -14.53
C ASP A 35 9.33 1.99 -14.00
N LEU A 36 10.07 3.09 -13.87
CA LEU A 36 9.53 4.38 -13.45
C LEU A 36 8.89 5.06 -14.67
N ARG A 37 7.55 5.22 -14.63
CA ARG A 37 6.84 6.07 -15.59
C ARG A 37 6.07 7.15 -14.84
N LEU A 38 6.42 8.41 -15.12
CA LEU A 38 5.73 9.61 -14.66
C LEU A 38 4.60 9.93 -15.65
N HIS A 39 3.36 10.03 -15.19
CA HIS A 39 2.29 10.73 -15.91
C HIS A 39 1.98 12.02 -15.16
N ILE A 40 2.08 13.15 -15.86
CA ILE A 40 1.86 14.49 -15.32
C ILE A 40 0.46 14.91 -15.74
N LEU A 41 -0.47 15.01 -14.79
CA LEU A 41 -1.76 15.67 -15.01
C LEU A 41 -1.66 17.08 -14.45
N THR A 42 -1.28 18.05 -15.29
CA THR A 42 -1.27 19.47 -14.90
C THR A 42 -2.69 20.04 -15.00
N SER A 43 -3.30 20.46 -13.88
CA SER A 43 -4.45 21.38 -13.96
C SER A 43 -3.92 22.82 -13.98
N ALA A 44 -4.15 23.54 -15.08
CA ALA A 44 -3.63 24.90 -15.28
C ALA A 44 -4.41 25.96 -14.47
N GLN A 45 -3.69 26.63 -13.56
CA GLN A 45 -3.86 28.01 -13.02
C GLN A 45 -5.22 28.55 -12.50
N PRO A 46 -5.18 29.56 -11.58
CA PRO A 46 -4.00 30.09 -10.91
C PRO A 46 -3.65 29.25 -9.67
N ALA A 47 -2.41 29.41 -9.19
CA ALA A 47 -1.88 28.74 -8.01
C ALA A 47 -2.88 28.72 -6.84
N PRO A 48 -2.83 27.67 -6.00
CA PRO A 48 -1.81 26.61 -5.94
C PRO A 48 -1.97 25.46 -6.97
N PHE A 49 -0.86 25.01 -7.58
CA PHE A 49 -0.85 23.93 -8.57
C PHE A 49 -0.95 22.56 -7.88
N LEU A 50 -1.77 21.69 -8.44
CA LEU A 50 -1.93 20.31 -8.00
C LEU A 50 -1.16 19.39 -8.94
N LEU A 51 -0.21 18.63 -8.38
CA LEU A 51 0.53 17.61 -9.12
C LEU A 51 0.09 16.23 -8.65
N ASP A 52 -0.76 15.59 -9.45
CA ASP A 52 -1.15 14.19 -9.24
C ASP A 52 -0.03 13.25 -9.70
N LEU A 53 0.45 12.40 -8.79
CA LEU A 53 1.50 11.43 -9.06
C LEU A 53 0.91 10.03 -9.12
N GLN A 54 1.04 9.37 -10.27
CA GLN A 54 0.53 8.02 -10.48
C GLN A 54 1.68 7.00 -10.63
N PRO A 55 2.33 6.58 -9.54
CA PRO A 55 3.31 5.51 -9.58
C PRO A 55 2.67 4.20 -10.02
N ARG A 56 3.29 3.49 -10.97
CA ARG A 56 3.00 2.07 -11.19
C ARG A 56 3.71 1.25 -10.13
N LEU A 57 2.97 0.68 -9.19
CA LEU A 57 3.53 -0.07 -8.05
C LEU A 57 3.31 -1.56 -8.22
N TYR A 58 4.35 -2.33 -7.94
CA TYR A 58 4.38 -3.78 -7.99
C TYR A 58 4.46 -4.36 -6.57
N SER A 59 4.12 -5.63 -6.42
CA SER A 59 4.19 -6.33 -5.13
C SER A 59 5.61 -6.27 -4.54
N SER A 60 6.64 -6.31 -5.39
CA SER A 60 8.06 -6.20 -5.01
C SER A 60 8.44 -4.85 -4.39
N ASP A 61 7.73 -3.76 -4.70
CA ASP A 61 8.02 -2.44 -4.14
C ASP A 61 7.58 -2.34 -2.67
N TYR A 62 6.64 -3.18 -2.25
CA TYR A 62 6.12 -3.23 -0.86
C TYR A 62 6.89 -4.19 0.04
N ARG A 63 8.05 -4.69 -0.41
CA ARG A 63 8.87 -5.61 0.38
C ARG A 63 9.37 -4.99 1.68
N ASP A 64 9.81 -3.75 1.61
CA ASP A 64 10.27 -2.96 2.74
C ASP A 64 9.94 -1.49 2.51
N LEU A 65 9.83 -0.75 3.61
CA LEU A 65 9.51 0.67 3.59
C LEU A 65 10.53 1.48 2.80
N ALA A 66 11.80 1.08 2.82
CA ALA A 66 12.89 1.80 2.16
C ALA A 66 12.81 1.71 0.63
N THR A 67 12.34 0.58 0.09
CA THR A 67 12.15 0.33 -1.35
C THR A 67 10.97 1.15 -1.86
N LEU A 68 9.85 1.13 -1.15
CA LEU A 68 8.71 1.98 -1.48
C LEU A 68 9.10 3.46 -1.43
N HIS A 69 9.74 3.87 -0.35
CA HIS A 69 10.25 5.24 -0.19
C HIS A 69 11.20 5.60 -1.34
N GLY A 70 12.19 4.76 -1.65
CA GLY A 70 13.17 4.99 -2.71
C GLY A 70 12.51 5.14 -4.08
N LYS A 71 11.46 4.38 -4.37
CA LYS A 71 10.70 4.48 -5.63
C LYS A 71 9.92 5.79 -5.72
N LEU A 72 9.25 6.19 -4.63
CA LEU A 72 8.52 7.46 -4.57
C LEU A 72 9.47 8.66 -4.60
N ALA A 73 10.58 8.59 -3.87
CA ALA A 73 11.65 9.57 -3.91
C ALA A 73 12.25 9.70 -5.32
N GLY A 74 12.43 8.59 -6.04
CA GLY A 74 12.87 8.62 -7.44
C GLY A 74 11.89 9.38 -8.36
N LEU A 75 10.59 9.18 -8.16
CA LEU A 75 9.56 9.90 -8.92
C LEU A 75 9.51 11.40 -8.57
N LEU A 76 9.63 11.74 -7.29
CA LEU A 76 9.70 13.13 -6.84
C LEU A 76 10.95 13.82 -7.37
N ARG A 77 12.10 13.14 -7.37
CA ARG A 77 13.34 13.66 -7.95
C ARG A 77 13.19 13.95 -9.44
N GLN A 78 12.56 13.04 -10.20
CA GLN A 78 12.29 13.27 -11.62
C GLN A 78 11.36 14.48 -11.84
N ALA A 79 10.34 14.66 -10.99
CA ALA A 79 9.46 15.82 -11.05
C ALA A 79 10.19 17.13 -10.71
N GLN A 80 11.12 17.09 -9.76
CA GLN A 80 11.97 18.21 -9.38
C GLN A 80 12.94 18.60 -10.51
N GLU A 81 13.62 17.61 -11.11
CA GLU A 81 14.53 17.81 -12.25
C GLU A 81 13.80 18.37 -13.47
N ALA A 82 12.55 17.98 -13.69
CA ALA A 82 11.69 18.51 -14.73
C ALA A 82 11.13 19.92 -14.42
N GLN A 83 11.52 20.54 -13.29
CA GLN A 83 11.04 21.85 -12.82
C GLN A 83 9.51 21.93 -12.67
N LEU A 84 8.86 20.80 -12.39
CA LEU A 84 7.41 20.71 -12.19
C LEU A 84 7.00 20.99 -10.74
N MET A 85 7.98 21.13 -9.85
CA MET A 85 7.79 21.35 -8.42
C MET A 85 8.16 22.80 -8.08
N SER A 86 7.22 23.53 -7.49
CA SER A 86 7.42 24.82 -6.81
C SER A 86 6.98 24.69 -5.36
N SER A 87 7.43 25.61 -4.51
CA SER A 87 7.10 25.65 -3.07
C SER A 87 5.59 25.66 -2.78
N ASP A 88 4.80 26.17 -3.73
CA ASP A 88 3.34 26.32 -3.61
C ASP A 88 2.57 25.14 -4.20
N ASN A 89 3.27 24.12 -4.71
CA ASN A 89 2.63 22.97 -5.32
C ASN A 89 2.26 21.94 -4.24
N LEU A 90 1.01 21.51 -4.25
CA LEU A 90 0.56 20.38 -3.45
C LEU A 90 0.65 19.12 -4.31
N LEU A 91 1.51 18.20 -3.88
CA LEU A 91 1.65 16.89 -4.51
C LEU A 91 0.66 15.91 -3.93
N VAL A 92 0.07 15.12 -4.81
CA VAL A 92 -1.01 14.22 -4.46
C VAL A 92 -0.59 12.81 -4.84
N LEU A 93 -0.46 11.93 -3.84
CA LEU A 93 -0.23 10.50 -4.04
C LEU A 93 -1.57 9.76 -4.16
N PRO A 94 -1.59 8.59 -4.81
CA PRO A 94 -2.81 7.83 -5.03
C PRO A 94 -3.42 7.28 -3.74
N GLU A 95 -4.74 7.07 -3.76
CA GLU A 95 -5.41 6.35 -2.68
C GLU A 95 -4.91 4.91 -2.55
N HIS A 96 -4.92 4.43 -1.30
CA HIS A 96 -4.53 3.09 -0.88
C HIS A 96 -3.08 2.69 -1.17
N ILE A 97 -2.23 3.64 -1.56
CA ILE A 97 -0.81 3.40 -1.78
C ILE A 97 -0.17 2.72 -0.58
N ALA A 98 -0.46 3.17 0.63
CA ALA A 98 0.14 2.60 1.82
C ALA A 98 -0.53 1.28 2.26
N SER A 99 -1.70 0.93 1.72
CA SER A 99 -2.44 -0.27 2.15
C SER A 99 -1.67 -1.54 1.90
N TRP A 100 -0.86 -1.62 0.84
CA TRP A 100 -0.06 -2.80 0.50
C TRP A 100 1.21 -2.97 1.35
N LEU A 101 1.54 -2.01 2.22
CA LEU A 101 2.63 -2.15 3.20
C LEU A 101 2.41 -3.33 4.16
N PHE A 102 1.23 -3.95 4.21
CA PHE A 102 1.03 -5.19 4.96
C PHE A 102 1.89 -6.35 4.42
N LEU A 103 2.31 -6.29 3.16
CA LEU A 103 3.22 -7.24 2.52
C LEU A 103 4.69 -7.04 2.91
N GLN A 104 5.00 -6.06 3.76
CA GLN A 104 6.37 -5.86 4.22
C GLN A 104 6.91 -7.08 4.96
N GLU A 105 8.19 -7.35 4.73
CA GLU A 105 8.96 -8.47 5.30
C GLU A 105 8.38 -9.85 4.98
N GLU A 106 7.51 -9.97 3.97
CA GLU A 106 7.06 -11.24 3.44
C GLU A 106 8.14 -11.94 2.60
N LYS A 107 7.91 -13.22 2.29
CA LYS A 107 8.87 -14.06 1.57
C LYS A 107 9.12 -13.60 0.13
N PRO A 108 10.35 -13.75 -0.39
CA PRO A 108 10.68 -13.39 -1.77
C PRO A 108 9.77 -14.01 -2.83
N GLN A 109 9.32 -15.25 -2.62
CA GLN A 109 8.42 -15.94 -3.54
C GLN A 109 7.07 -15.24 -3.70
N LEU A 110 6.63 -14.51 -2.66
CA LEU A 110 5.39 -13.75 -2.71
C LEU A 110 5.48 -12.58 -3.69
N TYR A 111 6.62 -11.88 -3.72
CA TYR A 111 6.80 -10.72 -4.60
C TYR A 111 6.95 -11.11 -6.08
N ALA A 112 7.26 -12.38 -6.36
CA ALA A 112 7.28 -12.90 -7.72
C ALA A 112 5.88 -13.21 -8.28
N ALA A 113 4.86 -13.31 -7.41
CA ALA A 113 3.50 -13.62 -7.82
C ALA A 113 2.89 -12.45 -8.61
N GLN A 114 2.27 -12.76 -9.75
CA GLN A 114 1.61 -11.74 -10.58
C GLN A 114 0.19 -11.48 -10.10
N GLN A 115 -0.45 -12.48 -9.49
CA GLN A 115 -1.84 -12.39 -9.04
C GLN A 115 -1.97 -12.67 -7.54
N LEU A 116 -2.97 -12.04 -6.92
CA LEU A 116 -3.28 -12.27 -5.51
C LEU A 116 -3.64 -13.74 -5.22
N SER A 117 -4.29 -14.41 -6.17
CA SER A 117 -4.62 -15.85 -6.09
C SER A 117 -3.38 -16.74 -5.94
N GLU A 118 -2.26 -16.36 -6.56
CA GLU A 118 -0.97 -17.06 -6.46
C GLU A 118 -0.25 -16.72 -5.15
N ALA A 119 -0.40 -15.48 -4.66
CA ALA A 119 0.23 -15.02 -3.43
C ALA A 119 -0.47 -15.55 -2.16
N LEU A 120 -1.81 -15.69 -2.17
CA LEU A 120 -2.59 -16.15 -1.02
C LEU A 120 -2.15 -17.49 -0.42
N PRO A 121 -1.89 -18.58 -1.19
CA PRO A 121 -1.40 -19.82 -0.62
C PRO A 121 0.00 -19.66 0.00
N LEU A 122 0.88 -18.85 -0.60
CA LEU A 122 2.20 -18.54 -0.04
C LEU A 122 2.11 -17.72 1.25
N LEU A 123 1.15 -16.78 1.32
CA LEU A 123 0.82 -16.05 2.55
C LEU A 123 0.31 -17.00 3.64
N GLY A 124 -0.62 -17.90 3.31
CA GLY A 124 -1.14 -18.87 4.26
C GLY A 124 -0.08 -19.83 4.78
N LEU A 125 0.86 -20.24 3.93
CA LEU A 125 2.03 -21.03 4.31
C LEU A 125 3.06 -20.24 5.13
N SER A 126 3.05 -18.91 5.07
CA SER A 126 3.94 -18.06 5.87
C SER A 126 3.30 -17.66 7.21
N HIS A 127 1.98 -17.61 7.26
CA HIS A 127 1.18 -17.27 8.44
C HIS A 127 0.10 -18.33 8.71
N PRO A 128 0.48 -19.58 9.05
CA PRO A 128 -0.47 -20.69 9.19
C PRO A 128 -1.47 -20.46 10.32
N LEU A 129 -1.03 -19.82 11.41
CA LEU A 129 -1.89 -19.49 12.55
C LEU A 129 -2.97 -18.48 12.17
N LEU A 130 -2.61 -17.41 11.45
CA LEU A 130 -3.57 -16.42 10.96
C LEU A 130 -4.51 -17.08 9.95
N TRP A 131 -4.01 -17.86 8.99
CA TRP A 131 -4.88 -18.54 8.02
C TRP A 131 -5.93 -19.44 8.70
N LEU A 132 -5.54 -20.18 9.73
CA LEU A 132 -6.46 -21.03 10.49
C LEU A 132 -7.49 -20.20 11.28
N GLN A 133 -7.07 -19.09 11.89
CA GLN A 133 -7.96 -18.15 12.57
C GLN A 133 -8.95 -17.50 11.60
N GLY A 134 -8.51 -17.08 10.42
CA GLY A 134 -9.37 -16.52 9.37
C GLY A 134 -10.46 -17.48 8.93
N LYS A 135 -10.14 -18.78 8.80
CA LYS A 135 -11.15 -19.81 8.50
C LYS A 135 -12.21 -19.95 9.60
N LEU A 136 -11.83 -19.78 10.87
CA LEU A 136 -12.76 -19.85 12.00
C LEU A 136 -13.61 -18.58 12.11
N GLN A 137 -13.04 -17.42 11.78
CA GLN A 137 -13.67 -16.10 11.92
C GLN A 137 -14.41 -15.63 10.66
N GLY A 138 -14.26 -16.33 9.53
CA GLY A 138 -14.80 -15.92 8.23
C GLY A 138 -14.09 -14.70 7.63
N GLU A 139 -12.88 -14.38 8.10
CA GLU A 139 -12.11 -13.22 7.67
C GLU A 139 -11.01 -13.62 6.69
N GLN A 140 -10.79 -12.78 5.67
CA GLN A 140 -9.77 -13.03 4.66
C GLN A 140 -8.37 -12.83 5.23
N LEU A 141 -7.40 -13.66 4.83
CA LEU A 141 -5.99 -13.57 5.25
C LEU A 141 -5.39 -12.15 5.16
N PRO A 142 -5.57 -11.41 4.05
CA PRO A 142 -5.02 -10.05 3.92
C PRO A 142 -5.58 -9.07 4.97
N GLN A 143 -6.87 -9.18 5.30
CA GLN A 143 -7.50 -8.36 6.35
C GLN A 143 -6.88 -8.68 7.71
N GLN A 144 -6.68 -9.96 8.02
CA GLN A 144 -6.03 -10.38 9.26
C GLN A 144 -4.58 -9.94 9.36
N LEU A 145 -3.83 -9.97 8.26
CA LEU A 145 -2.46 -9.46 8.22
C LEU A 145 -2.43 -7.95 8.50
N ILE A 146 -3.33 -7.17 7.89
CA ILE A 146 -3.42 -5.73 8.20
C ILE A 146 -3.76 -5.53 9.67
N ARG A 147 -4.73 -6.26 10.24
CA ARG A 147 -5.04 -6.17 11.67
C ARG A 147 -3.84 -6.52 12.56
N HIS A 148 -3.11 -7.56 12.20
CA HIS A 148 -1.94 -8.01 12.95
C HIS A 148 -0.78 -7.01 12.90
N LYS A 149 -0.58 -6.35 11.75
CA LYS A 149 0.47 -5.35 11.53
C LYS A 149 -0.01 -3.91 11.69
N ALA A 150 -1.23 -3.67 12.18
CA ALA A 150 -1.92 -2.38 12.09
C ALA A 150 -1.12 -1.22 12.66
N GLN A 151 -0.58 -1.37 13.88
CA GLN A 151 0.21 -0.31 14.51
C GLN A 151 1.49 0.01 13.72
N ARG A 152 2.20 -1.02 13.26
CA ARG A 152 3.39 -0.82 12.42
C ARG A 152 3.03 -0.12 11.11
N LEU A 153 1.93 -0.51 10.46
CA LEU A 153 1.47 0.15 9.23
C LEU A 153 1.14 1.63 9.46
N ALA A 154 0.53 1.95 10.59
CA ALA A 154 0.21 3.31 10.97
C ALA A 154 1.48 4.17 11.16
N ASP A 155 2.49 3.60 11.85
CA ASP A 155 3.78 4.24 12.08
C ASP A 155 4.57 4.40 10.77
N ASP A 156 4.66 3.35 9.95
CA ASP A 156 5.34 3.35 8.66
C ASP A 156 4.72 4.37 7.69
N TYR A 157 3.39 4.46 7.67
CA TYR A 157 2.68 5.41 6.82
C TYR A 157 2.90 6.87 7.23
N LEU A 158 2.84 7.14 8.54
CA LEU A 158 3.16 8.47 9.06
C LEU A 158 4.61 8.83 8.77
N TRP A 159 5.55 7.90 8.97
CA TRP A 159 6.96 8.10 8.64
C TRP A 159 7.15 8.40 7.15
N LEU A 160 6.52 7.62 6.26
CA LEU A 160 6.63 7.79 4.81
C LEU A 160 6.16 9.19 4.36
N CYS A 161 5.00 9.65 4.87
CA CYS A 161 4.48 10.99 4.58
C CYS A 161 5.47 12.08 5.00
N ARG A 162 5.97 11.98 6.25
CA ARG A 162 6.88 12.98 6.82
C ARG A 162 8.21 13.01 6.09
N GLN A 163 8.81 11.85 5.84
CA GLN A 163 10.11 11.75 5.17
C GLN A 163 10.04 12.31 3.76
N LEU A 164 9.09 11.86 2.93
CA LEU A 164 8.98 12.36 1.55
C LEU A 164 8.73 13.87 1.50
N ALA A 165 7.87 14.40 2.36
CA ALA A 165 7.58 15.82 2.40
C ALA A 165 8.82 16.65 2.83
N SER A 166 9.53 16.18 3.86
CA SER A 166 10.73 16.86 4.38
C SER A 166 11.97 16.73 3.48
N GLU A 167 12.19 15.58 2.85
CA GLU A 167 13.33 15.33 1.96
C GLU A 167 13.25 16.19 0.71
N PHE A 168 12.04 16.33 0.14
CA PHE A 168 11.82 17.10 -1.08
C PHE A 168 11.33 18.53 -0.84
N GLN A 169 11.17 18.93 0.44
CA GLN A 169 10.71 20.27 0.84
C GLN A 169 9.40 20.67 0.15
N VAL A 170 8.42 19.76 0.15
CA VAL A 170 7.15 19.91 -0.59
C VAL A 170 5.93 19.65 0.28
N SER A 171 4.81 20.29 -0.06
CA SER A 171 3.51 19.92 0.51
C SER A 171 2.98 18.66 -0.16
N LEU A 172 2.68 17.63 0.63
CA LEU A 172 2.36 16.29 0.15
C LEU A 172 1.07 15.76 0.79
N LEU A 173 0.08 15.46 -0.04
CA LEU A 173 -1.05 14.60 0.32
C LEU A 173 -0.62 13.15 0.04
N ALA A 174 -0.30 12.41 1.10
CA ALA A 174 0.35 11.09 1.02
C ALA A 174 -0.59 9.93 0.63
N GLY A 175 -1.69 10.22 -0.07
CA GLY A 175 -2.69 9.23 -0.44
C GLY A 175 -3.46 8.70 0.77
N SER A 176 -3.72 7.40 0.81
CA SER A 176 -4.44 6.78 1.92
C SER A 176 -3.96 5.38 2.30
N LEU A 177 -4.31 4.98 3.52
CA LEU A 177 -4.04 3.68 4.14
C LEU A 177 -5.35 3.10 4.71
N LEU A 178 -5.59 1.81 4.51
CA LEU A 178 -6.66 1.09 5.22
C LEU A 178 -6.17 0.61 6.59
N LEU A 179 -6.85 1.06 7.65
CA LEU A 179 -6.59 0.65 9.03
C LEU A 179 -7.89 0.33 9.79
N PRO A 180 -7.85 -0.62 10.73
CA PRO A 180 -8.93 -0.81 11.69
C PRO A 180 -8.85 0.22 12.81
N ALA A 181 -9.96 0.91 13.11
CA ALA A 181 -10.14 1.85 14.23
C ALA A 181 -8.89 2.67 14.58
N ALA A 182 -8.41 3.47 13.63
CA ALA A 182 -7.24 4.31 13.86
C ALA A 182 -7.65 5.54 14.69
N GLU A 183 -6.79 5.97 15.61
CA GLU A 183 -6.94 7.21 16.35
C GLU A 183 -5.64 8.00 16.30
N TYR A 184 -5.73 9.32 16.07
CA TYR A 184 -4.55 10.18 16.16
C TYR A 184 -4.42 10.75 17.57
N ARG A 185 -3.32 10.43 18.26
CA ARG A 185 -3.02 10.91 19.62
C ARG A 185 -1.52 11.11 19.79
N ASP A 186 -1.13 12.15 20.51
CA ASP A 186 0.28 12.41 20.88
C ASP A 186 1.26 12.42 19.68
N GLY A 187 0.82 12.93 18.53
CA GLY A 187 1.66 13.03 17.35
C GLY A 187 1.82 11.72 16.55
N ARG A 188 1.09 10.66 16.91
CA ARG A 188 1.15 9.32 16.31
C ARG A 188 -0.23 8.78 15.99
N LEU A 189 -0.27 7.82 15.06
CA LEU A 189 -1.45 7.03 14.79
C LEU A 189 -1.44 5.79 15.68
N HIS A 190 -2.48 5.64 16.49
CA HIS A 190 -2.70 4.51 17.37
C HIS A 190 -3.81 3.62 16.80
N THR A 191 -3.58 2.32 16.78
CA THR A 191 -4.59 1.33 16.42
C THR A 191 -4.28 0.03 17.16
N ASP A 192 -5.32 -0.59 17.70
CA ASP A 192 -5.22 -1.89 18.37
C ASP A 192 -5.45 -3.07 17.40
N GLY A 193 -5.59 -2.79 16.09
CA GLY A 193 -5.89 -3.81 15.08
C GLY A 193 -7.35 -4.28 15.09
N ARG A 194 -8.19 -3.77 15.99
CA ARG A 194 -9.58 -4.20 16.19
C ARG A 194 -10.56 -3.11 15.75
N GLY A 195 -11.82 -3.48 15.62
CA GLY A 195 -12.87 -2.54 15.22
C GLY A 195 -13.07 -2.40 13.71
N ALA A 196 -13.83 -1.35 13.35
CA ALA A 196 -14.30 -1.08 12.01
C ALA A 196 -13.18 -0.59 11.09
N TRP A 197 -13.29 -0.94 9.80
CA TRP A 197 -12.36 -0.51 8.77
C TRP A 197 -12.55 0.96 8.45
N GLN A 198 -11.44 1.68 8.39
CA GLN A 198 -11.39 3.08 8.03
C GLN A 198 -10.26 3.31 7.03
N GLN A 199 -10.51 4.20 6.09
CA GLN A 199 -9.49 4.78 5.25
C GLN A 199 -8.94 6.01 5.96
N VAL A 200 -7.61 6.05 6.12
CA VAL A 200 -6.89 7.13 6.77
C VAL A 200 -6.03 7.84 5.73
N GLY A 201 -6.16 9.16 5.64
CA GLY A 201 -5.39 10.01 4.73
C GLY A 201 -4.54 11.02 5.51
N LEU A 202 -3.32 11.24 5.03
CA LEU A 202 -2.37 12.17 5.63
C LEU A 202 -1.96 13.27 4.65
N ALA A 203 -1.83 14.50 5.15
CA ALA A 203 -1.26 15.62 4.44
C ALA A 203 -0.09 16.17 5.27
N CYS A 204 1.11 16.18 4.69
CA CYS A 204 2.34 16.66 5.31
C CYS A 204 2.83 17.93 4.62
N ALA A 205 3.36 18.87 5.42
CA ALA A 205 4.01 20.08 4.95
C ALA A 205 5.48 19.79 4.61
N ALA A 206 6.14 20.75 3.95
CA ALA A 206 7.54 20.68 3.54
C ALA A 206 8.55 20.45 4.68
N ASP A 207 8.16 20.71 5.93
CA ASP A 207 8.98 20.46 7.13
C ASP A 207 8.71 19.07 7.77
N GLY A 208 7.79 18.29 7.20
CA GLY A 208 7.35 17.01 7.75
C GLY A 208 6.33 17.13 8.89
N THR A 209 5.77 18.32 9.16
CA THR A 209 4.61 18.47 10.03
C THR A 209 3.33 18.10 9.29
N LEU A 210 2.24 17.79 10.02
CA LEU A 210 0.96 17.51 9.39
C LEU A 210 0.24 18.83 9.08
N LEU A 211 -0.17 19.02 7.82
CA LEU A 211 -1.00 20.16 7.38
C LEU A 211 -2.41 20.09 7.96
N LEU A 212 -2.92 18.87 8.09
CA LEU A 212 -4.24 18.56 8.62
C LEU A 212 -4.12 17.43 9.63
N PRO A 213 -4.98 17.41 10.67
CA PRO A 213 -5.19 16.18 11.44
C PRO A 213 -5.52 15.01 10.48
N PRO A 214 -5.06 13.78 10.78
CA PRO A 214 -5.34 12.63 9.91
C PRO A 214 -6.83 12.52 9.62
N GLN A 215 -7.19 12.57 8.33
CA GLN A 215 -8.59 12.47 7.92
C GLN A 215 -8.97 10.99 7.87
N GLN A 216 -10.16 10.68 8.36
CA GLN A 216 -10.65 9.32 8.48
C GLN A 216 -12.02 9.22 7.84
N GLN A 217 -12.21 8.18 7.03
CA GLN A 217 -13.49 7.86 6.42
C GLN A 217 -13.80 6.38 6.69
N PRO A 218 -15.03 6.03 7.12
CA PRO A 218 -15.46 4.64 7.18
C PRO A 218 -15.26 3.97 5.82
N TRP A 219 -14.69 2.77 5.82
CA TRP A 219 -14.43 2.04 4.59
C TRP A 219 -15.34 0.81 4.48
N ASP A 220 -15.98 0.68 3.33
CA ASP A 220 -16.62 -0.54 2.87
C ASP A 220 -16.26 -0.83 1.41
N ALA A 221 -16.62 -2.02 0.92
CA ALA A 221 -16.29 -2.44 -0.45
C ALA A 221 -17.01 -1.61 -1.54
N HIS A 222 -17.98 -0.76 -1.18
CA HIS A 222 -18.76 0.07 -2.09
C HIS A 222 -18.37 1.56 -2.00
N THR A 223 -17.40 1.89 -1.14
CA THR A 223 -16.96 3.26 -0.94
C THR A 223 -16.36 3.76 -2.26
N PRO A 224 -16.90 4.86 -2.83
CA PRO A 224 -16.39 5.37 -4.08
C PRO A 224 -14.96 5.87 -3.89
N PRO A 225 -14.04 5.54 -4.81
CA PRO A 225 -12.66 5.98 -4.69
C PRO A 225 -12.54 7.49 -4.90
N GLY A 226 -11.49 8.07 -4.32
CA GLY A 226 -11.18 9.49 -4.40
C GLY A 226 -11.98 10.37 -3.44
N GLN A 227 -12.94 9.83 -2.68
CA GLN A 227 -13.82 10.62 -1.82
C GLN A 227 -13.04 11.28 -0.67
N LEU A 228 -12.19 10.52 0.03
CA LEU A 228 -11.39 11.02 1.15
C LEU A 228 -10.41 12.08 0.64
N GLN A 229 -9.75 11.79 -0.48
CA GLN A 229 -8.80 12.71 -1.09
C GLN A 229 -9.47 14.03 -1.54
N ALA A 230 -10.63 13.96 -2.17
CA ALA A 230 -11.42 15.14 -2.54
C ALA A 230 -11.91 15.94 -1.32
N GLN A 231 -12.15 15.29 -0.18
CA GLN A 231 -12.46 15.98 1.07
C GLN A 231 -11.24 16.71 1.62
N MET A 232 -10.07 16.07 1.64
CA MET A 232 -8.81 16.66 2.09
C MET A 232 -8.40 17.86 1.23
N LEU A 233 -8.50 17.74 -0.10
CA LEU A 233 -8.23 18.83 -1.03
C LEU A 233 -9.14 20.05 -0.75
N ARG A 234 -10.43 19.81 -0.52
CA ARG A 234 -11.37 20.88 -0.14
C ARG A 234 -11.01 21.57 1.17
N GLN A 235 -10.55 20.82 2.17
CA GLN A 235 -10.07 21.39 3.45
C GLN A 235 -8.79 22.21 3.28
N LEU A 236 -7.93 21.84 2.33
CA LEU A 236 -6.73 22.60 1.97
C LEU A 236 -7.03 23.80 1.05
N GLY A 237 -8.30 24.10 0.78
CA GLY A 237 -8.71 25.22 -0.07
C GLY A 237 -8.65 24.94 -1.58
N HIS A 238 -8.41 23.69 -1.98
CA HIS A 238 -8.40 23.28 -3.37
C HIS A 238 -9.79 22.78 -3.78
N THR A 239 -10.45 23.49 -4.70
CA THR A 239 -11.79 23.18 -5.20
C THR A 239 -11.81 22.43 -6.52
N ALA A 240 -10.65 22.13 -7.10
CA ALA A 240 -10.56 21.41 -8.36
C ALA A 240 -11.17 20.00 -8.20
N ALA A 241 -12.22 19.73 -8.97
CA ALA A 241 -12.76 18.39 -9.15
C ALA A 241 -11.75 17.61 -10.00
N ILE A 242 -10.75 17.00 -9.36
CA ILE A 242 -9.82 16.13 -10.06
C ILE A 242 -10.41 14.73 -10.02
N SER A 243 -10.71 14.20 -11.21
CA SER A 243 -10.84 12.75 -11.40
C SER A 243 -9.45 12.16 -11.20
N LEU A 244 -9.11 11.85 -9.95
CA LEU A 244 -7.84 11.22 -9.62
C LEU A 244 -7.93 9.77 -10.09
N GLU A 245 -7.18 9.45 -11.14
CA GLU A 245 -7.04 8.06 -11.58
C GLU A 245 -6.34 7.28 -10.47
N GLN A 246 -6.92 6.15 -10.09
CA GLN A 246 -6.30 5.28 -9.10
C GLN A 246 -4.96 4.78 -9.62
N ALA A 247 -3.94 4.74 -8.76
CA ALA A 247 -2.71 4.06 -9.14
C ALA A 247 -2.98 2.63 -9.58
N SER A 248 -2.11 2.16 -10.48
CA SER A 248 -2.01 0.73 -10.77
C SER A 248 -1.45 0.02 -9.53
N LEU A 249 -2.36 -0.33 -8.63
CA LEU A 249 -2.09 -1.13 -7.45
C LEU A 249 -1.69 -2.55 -7.88
N PRO A 250 -0.84 -3.24 -7.09
CA PRO A 250 -0.38 -4.56 -7.45
C PRO A 250 -1.53 -5.56 -7.57
N TRP A 251 -2.50 -5.48 -6.66
CA TRP A 251 -3.64 -6.40 -6.52
C TRP A 251 -4.90 -5.61 -6.08
N PRO A 252 -6.11 -6.21 -6.11
CA PRO A 252 -7.32 -5.58 -5.57
C PRO A 252 -7.28 -5.46 -4.04
N LEU A 253 -7.90 -4.41 -3.49
CA LEU A 253 -7.84 -4.14 -2.04
C LEU A 253 -8.41 -5.30 -1.20
N PRO A 254 -7.81 -5.59 -0.04
CA PRO A 254 -8.35 -6.55 0.92
C PRO A 254 -9.83 -6.29 1.23
N GLY A 255 -10.71 -7.28 1.02
CA GLY A 255 -12.15 -7.13 1.23
C GLY A 255 -12.96 -6.55 0.08
N SER A 256 -12.32 -6.13 -1.02
CA SER A 256 -13.07 -5.78 -2.22
C SER A 256 -13.59 -7.06 -2.91
N GLN A 257 -14.88 -7.06 -3.28
CA GLN A 257 -15.51 -8.20 -3.99
C GLN A 257 -15.29 -8.17 -5.50
N HIS A 258 -14.45 -7.27 -6.02
CA HIS A 258 -14.17 -7.24 -7.45
C HIS A 258 -13.45 -8.53 -7.85
N SER A 259 -14.14 -9.32 -8.68
CA SER A 259 -13.63 -10.50 -9.35
C SER A 259 -12.20 -10.28 -9.82
N ASN A 260 -11.37 -11.31 -9.63
CA ASN A 260 -9.93 -11.38 -9.88
C ASN A 260 -9.53 -11.24 -11.37
N SER A 261 -10.40 -10.65 -12.17
CA SER A 261 -10.23 -10.39 -13.59
C SER A 261 -9.64 -9.00 -13.73
N ARG A 262 -8.38 -8.93 -14.17
CA ARG A 262 -7.82 -7.73 -14.80
C ARG A 262 -8.92 -7.15 -15.74
N PRO A 263 -9.25 -5.85 -15.73
CA PRO A 263 -9.88 -5.30 -16.90
C PRO A 263 -8.94 -5.67 -18.05
N ALA A 264 -9.46 -6.42 -19.03
CA ALA A 264 -8.73 -6.67 -20.26
C ALA A 264 -8.21 -5.31 -20.69
N VAL A 265 -6.90 -5.21 -20.92
CA VAL A 265 -6.33 -4.08 -21.64
C VAL A 265 -7.14 -4.04 -22.92
N SER A 266 -8.10 -3.12 -23.00
CA SER A 266 -8.69 -2.74 -24.27
C SER A 266 -7.51 -2.23 -25.05
N GLN A 267 -7.00 -3.11 -25.92
CA GLN A 267 -6.20 -2.69 -27.05
C GLN A 267 -7.05 -1.62 -27.70
N LEU A 268 -6.66 -0.36 -27.50
CA LEU A 268 -7.02 0.72 -28.39
C LEU A 268 -6.54 0.24 -29.76
N GLN A 269 -7.47 -0.37 -30.50
CA GLN A 269 -7.34 -0.63 -31.91
C GLN A 269 -7.02 0.73 -32.52
N ALA A 270 -5.75 0.89 -32.90
CA ALA A 270 -5.35 1.94 -33.82
C ALA A 270 -6.24 1.78 -35.05
N HIS A 271 -7.21 2.68 -35.21
CA HIS A 271 -7.86 2.90 -36.47
C HIS A 271 -6.78 3.46 -37.41
N PRO A 272 -6.36 2.74 -38.46
CA PRO A 272 -5.53 3.36 -39.47
C PRO A 272 -6.38 4.37 -40.22
N LEU A 273 -5.98 5.64 -40.14
CA LEU A 273 -6.35 6.63 -41.14
C LEU A 273 -5.88 6.08 -42.49
N GLN A 274 -6.84 5.64 -43.31
CA GLN A 274 -6.62 5.32 -44.71
C GLN A 274 -6.47 6.62 -45.53
N PRO A 275 -5.70 6.55 -46.64
CA PRO A 275 -5.09 7.69 -47.32
C PRO A 275 -6.07 8.63 -48.02
#